data_AF-A0AAY4DYY5-F1
#
_entry.id   AF-A0AAY4DYY5-F1
#
_cell.length_a   1.000
_cell.length_b   1.000
_cell.length_c   1.000
_cell.angle_alpha   90.00
_cell.angle_beta   90.00
_cell.angle_gamma   90.00
#
_symmetry.space_group_name_H-M   'P 1'
#
loop_
_entity.id
_entity.type
_entity.pdbx_description
1 polymer ?
#
loop_
_entity_poly.entity_id
_entity_poly.type
_entity_poly.pdbx_seq_one_letter_code
_entity_poly.pdbx_strand_id
1 'polypeptide(L)'
;MNMNNKIYANVTASNLRTTTGALQSGAEQGDGFRRYRLAAVCLGLLGLVLLGVAAFLCIKYRTERDQVLDRYTGLHEDLLANYSSCEKQKVQLETNYSSLVKERDQLSSLRSMLEAKVTQLEKQFQEFNCRIFQSATEDTWNMSRKYCREKGGDLVMIKSKEKQTVLNEMRLNGWIGLSDESVEGKWTWVDTTTANQTFWDEGQPDNWGSVDEDCAVFHSKDDDPPLTWHDHKCSSKHLAICEKSAFQ
;
A
#
# COMPACT_ATOMS: atom_id res chain seq x y z
N MET A 1 -8.30 45.90 0.44
CA MET A 1 -8.72 46.99 1.35
C MET A 1 -7.96 48.25 0.97
N ASN A 2 -8.71 49.29 0.61
CA ASN A 2 -8.21 50.59 0.21
C ASN A 2 -8.15 51.49 1.46
N MET A 3 -7.06 52.23 1.69
CA MET A 3 -7.11 53.46 2.48
C MET A 3 -5.84 54.30 2.25
N ASN A 4 -5.99 55.30 1.39
CA ASN A 4 -5.13 56.48 1.31
C ASN A 4 -5.33 57.34 2.57
N ASN A 5 -4.28 58.03 3.02
CA ASN A 5 -4.45 59.26 3.80
C ASN A 5 -3.47 60.35 3.35
N LYS A 6 -4.02 61.40 2.74
CA LYS A 6 -3.41 62.72 2.53
C LYS A 6 -3.72 63.61 3.76
N ILE A 7 -3.32 64.89 3.68
CA ILE A 7 -3.54 66.05 4.59
C ILE A 7 -2.24 66.35 5.39
N TYR A 8 -1.59 67.52 5.38
CA TYR A 8 -2.01 68.93 5.36
C TYR A 8 -1.16 69.76 4.35
N ALA A 9 -1.74 70.57 3.46
CA ALA A 9 -2.32 71.92 3.62
C ALA A 9 -1.27 73.04 3.74
N ASN A 10 -1.26 73.85 2.69
CA ASN A 10 -0.44 75.02 2.39
C ASN A 10 -1.16 76.27 2.94
N VAL A 11 -0.43 77.23 3.54
CA VAL A 11 -0.96 78.56 3.83
C VAL A 11 -0.01 79.60 3.23
N THR A 12 -0.55 80.40 2.31
CA THR A 12 0.09 81.56 1.70
C THR A 12 -0.46 82.87 2.26
N ALA A 13 0.47 83.83 2.32
CA ALA A 13 0.32 85.27 2.10
C ALA A 13 -0.30 86.17 3.19
N SER A 14 0.50 87.13 3.65
CA SER A 14 0.14 88.54 3.47
C SER A 14 1.39 89.44 3.49
N ASN A 15 1.32 90.46 2.64
CA ASN A 15 2.37 91.39 2.24
C ASN A 15 2.60 92.56 3.23
N LEU A 16 3.67 93.30 2.92
CA LEU A 16 3.78 94.77 2.92
C LEU A 16 4.39 95.46 4.15
N ARG A 17 5.64 95.92 4.01
CA ARG A 17 5.98 97.37 3.99
C ARG A 17 7.41 97.62 3.52
N THR A 18 7.51 98.32 2.40
CA THR A 18 8.69 99.06 1.97
C THR A 18 8.87 100.27 2.89
N THR A 19 10.08 100.52 3.39
CA THR A 19 10.47 101.87 3.83
C THR A 19 11.93 102.09 3.46
N THR A 20 12.14 103.04 2.56
CA THR A 20 13.41 103.65 2.22
C THR A 20 13.88 104.55 3.37
N GLY A 21 15.17 104.50 3.69
CA GLY A 21 15.84 105.45 4.58
C GLY A 21 17.34 105.36 4.37
N ALA A 22 17.91 106.37 3.73
CA ALA A 22 19.33 106.47 3.44
C ALA A 22 20.07 107.24 4.55
N LEU A 23 21.30 106.78 4.82
CA LEU A 23 22.55 107.49 5.19
C LEU A 23 22.56 108.53 6.32
N GLN A 24 23.41 108.25 7.32
CA GLN A 24 24.45 109.16 7.86
C GLN A 24 25.43 108.29 8.68
N SER A 25 26.63 108.00 8.18
CA SER A 25 27.90 108.74 8.34
C SER A 25 28.33 108.97 9.80
N GLY A 26 29.45 108.38 10.18
CA GLY A 26 30.14 108.65 11.45
C GLY A 26 31.27 107.65 11.67
N ALA A 27 32.46 107.98 11.18
CA ALA A 27 33.68 107.22 11.42
C ALA A 27 34.15 107.42 12.87
N GLU A 28 34.58 106.36 13.54
CA GLU A 28 35.59 106.48 14.59
C GLU A 28 36.37 105.16 14.76
N GLN A 29 37.65 105.33 15.05
CA GLN A 29 38.76 104.47 14.67
C GLN A 29 39.36 103.80 15.92
N GLY A 30 39.67 102.50 15.86
CA GLY A 30 40.59 101.84 16.79
C GLY A 30 39.97 101.02 17.93
N ASP A 31 40.39 99.76 18.03
CA ASP A 31 40.22 98.78 19.14
C ASP A 31 38.93 97.93 19.24
N GLY A 32 37.78 98.34 18.70
CA GLY A 32 36.59 97.46 18.60
C GLY A 32 36.77 96.29 17.61
N PHE A 33 37.46 96.56 16.49
CA PHE A 33 37.62 95.65 15.35
C PHE A 33 38.38 94.34 15.68
N ARG A 34 39.26 94.35 16.68
CA ARG A 34 40.07 93.17 17.05
C ARG A 34 39.27 92.14 17.84
N ARG A 35 38.34 92.59 18.70
CA ARG A 35 37.44 91.72 19.49
C ARG A 35 36.35 91.07 18.63
N TYR A 36 35.78 91.81 17.68
CA TYR A 36 34.82 91.25 16.70
C TYR A 36 35.47 90.23 15.75
N ARG A 37 36.73 90.45 15.36
CA ARG A 37 37.50 89.48 14.56
C ARG A 37 37.74 88.16 15.31
N LEU A 38 38.12 88.21 16.60
CA LEU A 38 38.26 86.99 17.42
C LEU A 38 36.92 86.26 17.60
N ALA A 39 35.84 86.97 17.90
CA ALA A 39 34.51 86.37 18.05
C ALA A 39 34.00 85.73 16.74
N ALA A 40 34.21 86.37 15.58
CA ALA A 40 33.87 85.81 14.28
C ALA A 40 34.69 84.55 13.93
N VAL A 41 35.98 84.52 14.28
CA VAL A 41 36.83 83.33 14.14
C VAL A 41 36.32 82.20 15.05
N CYS A 42 35.98 82.48 16.31
CA CYS A 42 35.43 81.48 17.22
C CYS A 42 34.07 80.93 16.77
N LEU A 43 33.18 81.76 16.24
CA LEU A 43 31.89 81.33 15.69
C LEU A 43 32.04 80.51 14.39
N GLY A 44 32.99 80.89 13.53
CA GLY A 44 33.33 80.10 12.34
C GLY A 44 33.89 78.73 12.70
N LEU A 45 34.80 78.66 13.68
CA LEU A 45 35.33 77.40 14.20
C LEU A 45 34.24 76.54 14.85
N LEU A 46 33.35 77.13 15.65
CA LEU A 46 32.18 76.44 16.20
C LEU A 46 31.26 75.90 15.11
N GLY A 47 31.00 76.68 14.06
CA GLY A 47 30.21 76.25 12.90
C GLY A 47 30.84 75.05 12.18
N LEU A 48 32.15 75.07 11.96
CA LEU A 48 32.88 73.95 11.35
C LEU A 48 32.83 72.69 12.23
N VAL A 49 32.97 72.83 13.55
CA VAL A 49 32.84 71.71 14.49
C VAL A 49 31.42 71.14 14.47
N LEU A 50 30.39 71.98 14.48
CA LEU A 50 28.99 71.54 14.40
C LEU A 50 28.68 70.82 13.09
N LEU A 51 29.20 71.31 11.97
CA LEU A 51 29.07 70.64 10.67
C LEU A 51 29.77 69.28 10.67
N GLY A 52 30.95 69.17 11.28
CA GLY A 52 31.66 67.91 11.45
C GLY A 52 30.88 66.89 12.27
N VAL A 53 30.31 67.31 13.41
CA VAL A 53 29.46 66.46 14.26
C VAL A 53 28.19 66.02 13.53
N ALA A 54 27.51 66.95 12.83
CA ALA A 54 26.32 66.63 12.06
C ALA A 54 26.61 65.65 10.91
N ALA A 55 27.72 65.83 10.20
CA ALA A 55 28.17 64.90 9.15
C ALA A 55 28.47 63.51 9.73
N PHE A 56 29.18 63.45 10.86
CA PHE A 56 29.47 62.19 11.55
C PHE A 56 28.20 61.45 12.00
N LEU A 57 27.27 62.15 12.65
CA LEU A 57 25.98 61.58 13.06
C LEU A 57 25.16 61.10 11.85
N CYS A 58 25.17 61.84 10.74
CA CYS A 58 24.49 61.45 9.51
C CYS A 58 25.11 60.20 8.88
N ILE A 59 26.44 60.10 8.83
CA ILE A 59 27.15 58.91 8.34
C ILE A 59 26.82 57.71 9.23
N LYS A 60 26.95 57.86 10.56
CA LYS A 60 26.64 56.79 11.51
C LYS A 60 25.20 56.28 11.35
N TYR A 61 24.23 57.21 11.29
CA TYR A 61 22.83 56.87 11.09
C TYR A 61 22.56 56.16 9.76
N ARG A 62 23.20 56.61 8.66
CA ARG A 62 23.10 55.93 7.35
C ARG A 62 23.65 54.52 7.42
N THR A 63 24.84 54.33 8.00
CA THR A 63 25.46 53.01 8.12
C THR A 63 24.61 52.05 8.96
N GLU A 64 24.09 52.50 10.11
CA GLU A 64 23.20 51.69 10.95
C GLU A 64 21.91 51.32 10.22
N ARG A 65 21.31 52.27 9.49
CA ARG A 65 20.12 52.02 8.68
C ARG A 65 20.39 51.01 7.57
N ASP A 66 21.50 51.15 6.85
CA ASP A 66 21.83 50.28 5.73
C ASP A 66 22.16 48.85 6.25
N GLN A 67 22.82 48.72 7.40
CA GLN A 67 23.02 47.43 8.08
C GLN A 67 21.71 46.76 8.50
N VAL A 68 20.75 47.54 9.03
CA VAL A 68 19.42 47.02 9.39
C VAL A 68 18.65 46.61 8.15
N LEU A 69 18.76 47.39 7.06
CA LEU A 69 18.13 47.07 5.79
C LEU A 69 18.70 45.79 5.19
N ASP A 70 20.02 45.63 5.15
CA ASP A 70 20.70 44.41 4.65
C ASP A 70 20.33 43.18 5.48
N ARG A 71 20.22 43.32 6.80
CA ARG A 71 19.76 42.24 7.67
C ARG A 71 18.31 41.86 7.39
N TYR A 72 17.45 42.85 7.19
CA TYR A 72 16.04 42.63 6.90
C TYR A 72 15.84 41.98 5.52
N THR A 73 16.57 42.44 4.50
CA THR A 73 16.50 41.85 3.14
C THR A 73 17.03 40.43 3.13
N GLY A 74 18.17 40.15 3.77
CA GLY A 74 18.70 38.79 3.90
C GLY A 74 17.73 37.84 4.61
N LEU A 75 17.15 38.27 5.73
CA LEU A 75 16.14 37.47 6.45
C LEU A 75 14.89 37.22 5.58
N HIS A 76 14.49 38.21 4.77
CA HIS A 76 13.36 38.06 3.86
C HIS A 76 13.65 37.06 2.74
N GLU A 77 14.84 37.11 2.13
CA GLU A 77 15.28 36.16 1.11
C GLU A 77 15.35 34.73 1.65
N ASP A 78 15.94 34.54 2.84
CA ASP A 78 16.01 33.24 3.51
C ASP A 78 14.62 32.69 3.81
N LEU A 79 13.71 33.52 4.33
CA LEU A 79 12.33 33.13 4.61
C LEU A 79 11.60 32.72 3.33
N LEU A 80 11.78 33.47 2.24
CA LEU A 80 11.18 33.15 0.93
C LEU A 80 11.74 31.84 0.36
N ALA A 81 13.05 31.62 0.46
CA ALA A 81 13.69 30.39 0.02
C ALA A 81 13.16 29.17 0.80
N ASN A 82 13.05 29.29 2.12
CA ASN A 82 12.51 28.23 2.97
C ASN A 82 11.01 27.98 2.65
N TYR A 83 10.21 29.03 2.52
CA TYR A 83 8.80 28.91 2.14
C TYR A 83 8.63 28.19 0.79
N SER A 84 9.41 28.56 -0.23
CA SER A 84 9.39 27.90 -1.53
C SER A 84 9.81 26.44 -1.45
N SER A 85 10.83 26.12 -0.63
CA SER A 85 11.27 24.75 -0.40
C SER A 85 10.17 23.90 0.26
N CYS A 86 9.52 24.43 1.30
CA CYS A 86 8.41 23.79 1.99
C CYS A 86 7.22 23.52 1.04
N GLU A 87 6.88 24.48 0.18
CA GLU A 87 5.79 24.31 -0.80
C GLU A 87 6.11 23.18 -1.80
N LYS A 88 7.36 23.06 -2.25
CA LYS A 88 7.78 21.94 -3.11
C LYS A 88 7.65 20.59 -2.41
N GLN A 89 8.08 20.50 -1.15
CA GLN A 89 7.97 19.27 -0.36
C GLN A 89 6.51 18.86 -0.16
N LYS A 90 5.64 19.83 0.11
CA LYS A 90 4.19 19.60 0.24
C LYS A 90 3.59 19.02 -1.04
N VAL A 91 3.85 19.63 -2.20
CA VAL A 91 3.35 19.14 -3.50
C VAL A 91 3.89 17.73 -3.80
N GLN A 92 5.16 17.47 -3.47
CA GLN A 92 5.74 16.14 -3.63
C GLN A 92 5.06 15.11 -2.72
N LEU A 93 4.78 15.48 -1.47
CA LEU A 93 4.08 14.62 -0.52
C LEU A 93 2.65 14.33 -0.96
N GLU A 94 1.93 15.33 -1.47
CA GLU A 94 0.58 15.17 -2.03
C GLU A 94 0.57 14.21 -3.24
N THR A 95 1.60 14.30 -4.09
CA THR A 95 1.76 13.40 -5.24
C THR A 95 2.03 11.96 -4.77
N ASN A 96 2.95 11.78 -3.82
CA ASN A 96 3.26 10.48 -3.26
C ASN A 96 2.04 9.85 -2.57
N TYR A 97 1.30 10.65 -1.80
CA TYR A 97 0.05 10.22 -1.15
C TYR A 97 -0.99 9.77 -2.18
N SER A 98 -1.17 10.52 -3.27
CA SER A 98 -2.06 10.15 -4.37
C SER A 98 -1.68 8.82 -5.02
N SER A 99 -0.38 8.57 -5.23
CA SER A 99 0.12 7.29 -5.75
C SER A 99 -0.13 6.13 -4.78
N LEU A 100 0.17 6.31 -3.50
CA LEU A 100 -0.07 5.29 -2.47
C LEU A 100 -1.56 4.94 -2.33
N VAL A 101 -2.44 5.93 -2.46
CA VAL A 101 -3.89 5.73 -2.49
C VAL A 101 -4.31 4.81 -3.63
N LYS A 102 -3.73 4.98 -4.82
CA LYS A 102 -4.02 4.10 -5.98
C LYS A 102 -3.54 2.67 -5.72
N GLU A 103 -2.34 2.48 -5.18
CA GLU A 103 -1.82 1.16 -4.84
C GLU A 103 -2.69 0.46 -3.80
N ARG A 104 -3.11 1.18 -2.75
CA ARG A 104 -4.06 0.67 -1.76
C ARG A 104 -5.36 0.20 -2.41
N ASP A 105 -5.92 0.98 -3.32
CA ASP A 105 -7.19 0.63 -3.99
C ASP A 105 -7.04 -0.60 -4.90
N GLN A 106 -5.91 -0.69 -5.61
CA GLN A 106 -5.57 -1.88 -6.39
C GLN A 106 -5.45 -3.12 -5.51
N LEU A 107 -4.74 -3.03 -4.39
CA LEU A 107 -4.59 -4.13 -3.43
C LEU A 107 -5.92 -4.53 -2.79
N SER A 108 -6.78 -3.56 -2.46
CA SER A 108 -8.12 -3.82 -1.91
C SER A 108 -9.00 -4.57 -2.91
N SER A 109 -8.93 -4.20 -4.19
CA SER A 109 -9.64 -4.89 -5.27
C SER A 109 -9.11 -6.32 -5.45
N LEU A 110 -7.79 -6.49 -5.50
CA LEU A 110 -7.16 -7.81 -5.62
C LEU A 110 -7.53 -8.72 -4.45
N ARG A 111 -7.51 -8.20 -3.23
CA ARG A 111 -7.94 -8.92 -2.03
C ARG A 111 -9.39 -9.37 -2.14
N SER A 112 -10.29 -8.50 -2.57
CA SER A 112 -11.72 -8.85 -2.74
C SER A 112 -11.93 -9.95 -3.77
N MET A 113 -11.19 -9.91 -4.88
CA MET A 113 -11.22 -10.99 -5.90
C MET A 113 -10.68 -12.31 -5.36
N LEU A 114 -9.62 -12.27 -4.55
CA LEU A 114 -9.05 -13.46 -3.94
C LEU A 114 -10.03 -14.07 -2.93
N GLU A 115 -10.62 -13.26 -2.06
CA GLU A 115 -11.64 -13.71 -1.09
C GLU A 115 -12.82 -14.38 -1.81
N ALA A 116 -13.32 -13.79 -2.89
CA ALA A 116 -14.40 -14.39 -3.69
C ALA A 116 -14.00 -15.75 -4.31
N LYS A 117 -12.78 -15.87 -4.83
CA LYS A 117 -12.26 -17.15 -5.36
C LYS A 117 -12.11 -18.20 -4.28
N VAL A 118 -11.63 -17.82 -3.10
CA VAL A 118 -11.52 -18.72 -1.95
C VAL A 118 -12.89 -19.25 -1.55
N THR A 119 -13.89 -18.38 -1.39
CA THR A 119 -15.26 -18.79 -1.07
C THR A 119 -15.86 -19.70 -2.15
N GLN A 120 -15.58 -19.45 -3.43
CA GLN A 120 -16.01 -20.31 -4.52
C GLN A 120 -15.40 -21.71 -4.42
N LEU A 121 -14.08 -21.79 -4.20
CA LEU A 121 -13.36 -23.06 -4.04
C LEU A 121 -13.82 -23.83 -2.80
N GLU A 122 -14.04 -23.14 -1.67
CA GLU A 122 -14.58 -23.73 -0.46
C GLU A 122 -15.95 -24.35 -0.71
N LYS A 123 -16.83 -23.66 -1.43
CA LYS A 123 -18.15 -24.20 -1.80
C LYS A 123 -18.01 -25.45 -2.68
N GLN A 124 -17.16 -25.42 -3.70
CA GLN A 124 -16.91 -26.57 -4.56
C GLN A 124 -16.35 -27.76 -3.77
N PHE A 125 -15.45 -27.50 -2.82
CA PHE A 125 -14.89 -28.53 -1.94
C PHE A 125 -15.96 -29.11 -1.00
N GLN A 126 -16.85 -28.29 -0.44
CA GLN A 126 -17.96 -28.77 0.39
C GLN A 126 -18.96 -29.60 -0.41
N GLU A 127 -19.33 -29.18 -1.62
CA GLU A 127 -20.19 -29.97 -2.52
C GLU A 127 -19.54 -31.30 -2.91
N PHE A 128 -18.23 -31.33 -3.12
CA PHE A 128 -17.47 -32.54 -3.40
C PHE A 128 -17.42 -33.49 -2.19
N ASN A 129 -17.09 -32.96 -1.00
CA ASN A 129 -17.03 -33.76 0.23
C ASN A 129 -18.40 -34.30 0.68
N CYS A 130 -19.49 -33.57 0.47
CA CYS A 130 -20.84 -34.08 0.79
C CYS A 130 -21.28 -35.26 -0.11
N ARG A 131 -20.59 -35.50 -1.23
CA ARG A 131 -20.87 -36.65 -2.11
C ARG A 131 -20.11 -37.90 -1.72
N ILE A 132 -18.92 -37.75 -1.12
CA ILE A 132 -18.10 -38.89 -0.69
C ILE A 132 -18.41 -39.23 0.78
N PHE A 133 -18.71 -40.50 1.05
CA PHE A 133 -18.95 -40.99 2.40
C PHE A 133 -18.52 -42.44 2.54
N GLN A 134 -18.23 -42.87 3.77
CA GLN A 134 -17.81 -44.24 4.07
C GLN A 134 -18.93 -45.02 4.74
N SER A 135 -18.99 -46.35 4.54
CA SER A 135 -19.87 -47.21 5.34
C SER A 135 -19.41 -47.27 6.80
N ALA A 136 -20.33 -47.58 7.71
CA ALA A 136 -20.01 -47.77 9.13
C ALA A 136 -19.48 -49.19 9.44
N THR A 137 -19.71 -50.14 8.54
CA THR A 137 -19.32 -51.55 8.69
C THR A 137 -18.63 -52.05 7.42
N GLU A 138 -17.77 -53.04 7.60
CA GLU A 138 -17.04 -53.69 6.52
C GLU A 138 -17.91 -54.76 5.83
N ASP A 139 -17.80 -54.87 4.52
CA ASP A 139 -18.46 -55.92 3.76
C ASP A 139 -17.62 -56.36 2.54
N THR A 140 -18.09 -57.36 1.78
CA THR A 140 -17.48 -57.75 0.50
C THR A 140 -17.65 -56.65 -0.52
N TRP A 141 -16.85 -56.66 -1.60
CA TRP A 141 -16.91 -55.61 -2.62
C TRP A 141 -18.32 -55.46 -3.22
N ASN A 142 -18.95 -56.58 -3.57
CA ASN A 142 -20.30 -56.57 -4.15
C ASN A 142 -21.37 -56.07 -3.17
N MET A 143 -21.26 -56.43 -1.89
CA MET A 143 -22.19 -55.94 -0.85
C MET A 143 -21.96 -54.45 -0.54
N SER A 144 -20.71 -54.00 -0.57
CA SER A 144 -20.32 -52.60 -0.45
C SER A 144 -20.87 -51.75 -1.59
N ARG A 145 -20.79 -52.26 -2.83
CA ARG A 145 -21.42 -51.64 -4.01
C ARG A 145 -22.92 -51.51 -3.86
N LYS A 146 -23.59 -52.59 -3.43
CA LYS A 146 -25.02 -52.59 -3.14
C LYS A 146 -25.39 -51.54 -2.09
N TYR A 147 -24.63 -51.46 -1.00
CA TYR A 147 -24.81 -50.45 0.05
C TYR A 147 -24.74 -49.02 -0.51
N CYS A 148 -23.71 -48.69 -1.31
CA CYS A 148 -23.60 -47.36 -1.90
C CYS A 148 -24.77 -47.02 -2.83
N ARG A 149 -25.26 -48.00 -3.60
CA ARG A 149 -26.45 -47.87 -4.46
C ARG A 149 -27.73 -47.60 -3.70
N GLU A 150 -27.96 -48.31 -2.60
CA GLU A 150 -29.10 -48.08 -1.71
C GLU A 150 -29.07 -46.68 -1.06
N LYS A 151 -27.89 -46.06 -0.97
CA LYS A 151 -27.68 -44.69 -0.47
C LYS A 151 -27.68 -43.61 -1.57
N GLY A 152 -28.09 -43.96 -2.79
CA GLY A 152 -28.24 -43.00 -3.91
C GLY A 152 -26.92 -42.67 -4.62
N GLY A 153 -25.98 -43.63 -4.66
CA GLY A 153 -24.68 -43.49 -5.29
C GLY A 153 -24.15 -44.80 -5.88
N ASP A 154 -22.84 -44.93 -5.98
CA ASP A 154 -22.14 -46.19 -6.23
C ASP A 154 -20.80 -46.14 -5.47
N LEU A 155 -19.98 -47.20 -5.53
CA LEU A 155 -18.61 -47.11 -5.04
C LEU A 155 -17.85 -46.00 -5.79
N VAL A 156 -16.98 -45.29 -5.08
CA VAL A 156 -16.29 -44.11 -5.60
C VAL A 156 -15.41 -44.47 -6.81
N MET A 157 -15.47 -43.64 -7.84
CA MET A 157 -14.59 -43.76 -9.01
C MET A 157 -13.53 -42.65 -9.00
N ILE A 158 -12.26 -43.02 -8.96
CA ILE A 158 -11.15 -42.07 -8.83
C ILE A 158 -10.49 -41.88 -10.20
N LYS A 159 -11.08 -40.98 -11.01
CA LYS A 159 -10.67 -40.75 -12.40
C LYS A 159 -9.77 -39.53 -12.60
N SER A 160 -9.31 -38.90 -11.51
CA SER A 160 -8.42 -37.74 -11.57
C SER A 160 -7.48 -37.69 -10.36
N LYS A 161 -6.34 -37.04 -10.52
CA LYS A 161 -5.35 -36.84 -9.46
C LYS A 161 -5.93 -36.03 -8.30
N GLU A 162 -6.76 -35.03 -8.58
CA GLU A 162 -7.39 -34.19 -7.56
C GLU A 162 -8.28 -35.03 -6.65
N LYS A 163 -9.07 -35.95 -7.21
CA LYS A 163 -9.91 -36.86 -6.43
C LYS A 163 -9.08 -37.84 -5.59
N GLN A 164 -8.01 -38.38 -6.15
CA GLN A 164 -7.05 -39.23 -5.44
C GLN A 164 -6.49 -38.50 -4.21
N THR A 165 -6.05 -37.25 -4.38
CA THR A 165 -5.51 -36.42 -3.30
C THR A 165 -6.57 -36.13 -2.23
N VAL A 166 -7.79 -35.73 -2.60
CA VAL A 166 -8.86 -35.42 -1.63
C VAL A 166 -9.22 -36.64 -0.79
N LEU A 167 -9.38 -37.83 -1.40
CA LEU A 167 -9.67 -39.05 -0.66
C LEU A 167 -8.54 -39.41 0.33
N ASN A 168 -7.28 -39.17 -0.06
CA ASN A 168 -6.12 -39.38 0.80
C ASN A 168 -6.10 -38.40 2.00
N GLU A 169 -6.37 -37.12 1.76
CA GLU A 169 -6.49 -36.08 2.80
C GLU A 169 -7.63 -36.35 3.78
N MET A 170 -8.74 -36.91 3.30
CA MET A 170 -9.86 -37.37 4.13
C MET A 170 -9.53 -38.64 4.96
N ARG A 171 -8.35 -39.25 4.77
CA ARG A 171 -7.90 -40.48 5.45
C ARG A 171 -8.88 -41.66 5.28
N LEU A 172 -9.52 -41.74 4.11
CA LEU A 172 -10.45 -42.83 3.82
C LEU A 172 -9.70 -44.12 3.51
N ASN A 173 -10.33 -45.25 3.86
CA ASN A 173 -9.78 -46.58 3.65
C ASN A 173 -10.90 -47.57 3.29
N GLY A 174 -10.81 -48.29 2.18
CA GLY A 174 -11.85 -49.25 1.81
C GLY A 174 -12.03 -49.46 0.32
N TRP A 175 -13.05 -50.24 -0.03
CA TRP A 175 -13.40 -50.58 -1.40
C TRP A 175 -13.65 -49.32 -2.23
N ILE A 176 -13.07 -49.32 -3.43
CA ILE A 176 -13.37 -48.36 -4.50
C ILE A 176 -14.07 -49.08 -5.64
N GLY A 177 -14.67 -48.31 -6.54
CA GLY A 177 -15.49 -48.84 -7.63
C GLY A 177 -14.68 -49.41 -8.79
N LEU A 178 -13.55 -50.07 -8.54
CA LEU A 178 -12.64 -50.59 -9.55
C LEU A 178 -12.47 -52.11 -9.38
N SER A 179 -12.62 -52.85 -10.47
CA SER A 179 -12.47 -54.31 -10.53
C SER A 179 -12.00 -54.77 -11.91
N ASP A 180 -11.28 -55.89 -11.98
CA ASP A 180 -10.95 -56.58 -13.23
C ASP A 180 -11.57 -58.00 -13.34
N GLU A 181 -12.50 -58.34 -12.45
CA GLU A 181 -13.27 -59.63 -12.41
C GLU A 181 -13.84 -60.06 -13.78
N SER A 182 -14.14 -59.10 -14.66
CA SER A 182 -14.64 -59.39 -16.02
C SER A 182 -13.55 -59.88 -16.98
N VAL A 183 -12.34 -59.32 -16.89
CA VAL A 183 -11.18 -59.62 -17.74
C VAL A 183 -9.91 -59.32 -16.93
N GLU A 184 -9.25 -60.38 -16.46
CA GLU A 184 -7.98 -60.33 -15.71
C GLU A 184 -6.98 -59.33 -16.32
N GLY A 185 -6.44 -58.44 -15.48
CA GLY A 185 -5.48 -57.41 -15.86
C GLY A 185 -6.11 -56.18 -16.55
N LYS A 186 -7.42 -56.18 -16.81
CA LYS A 186 -8.16 -55.04 -17.37
C LYS A 186 -9.12 -54.45 -16.34
N TRP A 187 -8.60 -53.52 -15.56
CA TRP A 187 -9.35 -52.79 -14.54
C TRP A 187 -10.42 -51.86 -15.11
N THR A 188 -11.65 -52.06 -14.64
CA THR A 188 -12.84 -51.31 -15.06
C THR A 188 -13.55 -50.70 -13.87
N TRP A 189 -14.06 -49.48 -14.06
CA TRP A 189 -14.88 -48.81 -13.08
C TRP A 189 -16.30 -49.39 -13.07
N VAL A 190 -17.03 -49.18 -11.98
CA VAL A 190 -18.44 -49.57 -11.82
C VAL A 190 -19.39 -48.97 -12.88
N ASP A 191 -18.96 -47.93 -13.62
CA ASP A 191 -19.67 -47.36 -14.77
C ASP A 191 -19.25 -47.95 -16.13
N THR A 192 -18.52 -49.07 -16.12
CA THR A 192 -18.01 -49.83 -17.28
C THR A 192 -16.86 -49.19 -18.06
N THR A 193 -16.40 -48.00 -17.65
CA THR A 193 -15.22 -47.38 -18.29
C THR A 193 -13.92 -48.05 -17.81
N THR A 194 -12.94 -48.18 -18.71
CA THR A 194 -11.60 -48.71 -18.35
C THR A 194 -10.79 -47.64 -17.60
N ALA A 195 -10.02 -48.05 -16.60
CA ALA A 195 -9.10 -47.17 -15.90
C ALA A 195 -7.86 -46.89 -16.78
N ASN A 196 -7.75 -45.65 -17.27
CA ASN A 196 -6.59 -45.19 -18.05
C ASN A 196 -5.49 -44.60 -17.17
N GLN A 197 -5.86 -44.05 -16.02
CA GLN A 197 -4.96 -43.54 -15.00
C GLN A 197 -5.15 -44.38 -13.75
N THR A 198 -4.05 -44.81 -13.17
CA THR A 198 -4.03 -45.67 -11.99
C THR A 198 -3.19 -45.02 -10.90
N PHE A 199 -3.50 -45.36 -9.65
CA PHE A 199 -2.76 -44.92 -8.47
C PHE A 199 -2.43 -46.12 -7.58
N TRP A 200 -2.03 -47.23 -8.21
CA TRP A 200 -1.55 -48.45 -7.54
C TRP A 200 -0.33 -48.16 -6.69
N ASP A 201 -0.31 -48.73 -5.48
CA ASP A 201 0.86 -48.70 -4.62
C ASP A 201 2.05 -49.42 -5.26
N GLU A 202 3.26 -49.19 -4.74
CA GLU A 202 4.45 -49.83 -5.25
C GLU A 202 4.32 -51.37 -5.20
N GLY A 203 4.46 -52.01 -6.36
CA GLY A 203 4.32 -53.45 -6.51
C GLY A 203 2.90 -53.92 -6.85
N GLN A 204 1.89 -53.05 -6.85
CA GLN A 204 0.50 -53.40 -7.11
C GLN A 204 0.07 -53.10 -8.57
N PRO A 205 -0.99 -53.74 -9.09
CA PRO A 205 -1.65 -54.91 -8.52
C PRO A 205 -0.75 -56.15 -8.62
N ASP A 206 -0.68 -56.97 -7.57
CA ASP A 206 0.24 -58.13 -7.49
C ASP A 206 -0.44 -59.49 -7.53
N ASN A 207 -1.78 -59.52 -7.46
CA ASN A 207 -2.59 -60.72 -7.42
C ASN A 207 -2.04 -61.72 -6.38
N TRP A 208 -1.84 -61.23 -5.16
CA TRP A 208 -1.03 -61.89 -4.15
C TRP A 208 -1.64 -63.24 -3.73
N GLY A 209 -0.93 -64.32 -4.08
CA GLY A 209 -1.24 -65.68 -3.62
C GLY A 209 -2.30 -66.45 -4.42
N SER A 210 -2.95 -65.85 -5.42
CA SER A 210 -3.87 -66.52 -6.38
C SER A 210 -4.29 -65.53 -7.47
N VAL A 211 -4.82 -66.01 -8.61
CA VAL A 211 -5.42 -65.16 -9.67
C VAL A 211 -6.86 -64.68 -9.33
N ASP A 212 -7.09 -64.18 -8.12
CA ASP A 212 -8.45 -63.96 -7.56
C ASP A 212 -8.57 -62.66 -6.76
N GLU A 213 -7.60 -61.73 -6.89
CA GLU A 213 -7.63 -60.41 -6.25
C GLU A 213 -8.27 -59.35 -7.14
N ASP A 214 -9.51 -59.60 -7.58
CA ASP A 214 -10.05 -58.83 -8.70
C ASP A 214 -10.69 -57.47 -8.33
N CYS A 215 -10.54 -57.02 -7.08
CA CYS A 215 -11.21 -55.84 -6.53
C CYS A 215 -10.23 -54.87 -5.85
N ALA A 216 -10.38 -53.58 -6.10
CA ALA A 216 -9.44 -52.59 -5.58
C ALA A 216 -9.88 -51.96 -4.25
N VAL A 217 -8.95 -51.85 -3.31
CA VAL A 217 -9.06 -51.09 -2.05
C VAL A 217 -8.18 -49.85 -2.12
N PHE A 218 -8.65 -48.76 -1.52
CA PHE A 218 -7.88 -47.56 -1.26
C PHE A 218 -7.33 -47.57 0.17
N HIS A 219 -6.03 -47.35 0.35
CA HIS A 219 -5.35 -47.22 1.63
C HIS A 219 -4.63 -45.87 1.76
N SER A 220 -5.17 -44.94 2.55
CA SER A 220 -4.58 -43.59 2.68
C SER A 220 -3.15 -43.65 3.24
N LYS A 221 -2.22 -42.87 2.68
CA LYS A 221 -0.82 -42.80 3.11
C LYS A 221 -0.25 -41.39 3.00
N ASP A 222 0.94 -41.18 3.57
CA ASP A 222 1.59 -39.85 3.64
C ASP A 222 2.50 -39.52 2.43
N ASP A 223 2.50 -40.34 1.37
CA ASP A 223 3.37 -40.15 0.20
C ASP A 223 2.86 -39.06 -0.77
N ASP A 224 3.78 -38.49 -1.57
CA ASP A 224 3.48 -37.55 -2.67
C ASP A 224 4.13 -38.00 -3.99
N PRO A 225 3.36 -38.37 -5.03
CA PRO A 225 1.90 -38.48 -5.05
C PRO A 225 1.42 -39.72 -4.26
N PRO A 226 0.22 -39.68 -3.65
CA PRO A 226 -0.30 -40.81 -2.90
C PRO A 226 -0.72 -41.94 -3.87
N LEU A 227 0.09 -43.00 -3.93
CA LEU A 227 -0.18 -44.25 -4.63
C LEU A 227 -0.86 -45.27 -3.68
N THR A 228 -2.19 -45.27 -3.60
CA THR A 228 -2.91 -45.87 -2.46
C THR A 228 -3.67 -47.14 -2.79
N TRP A 229 -3.68 -47.58 -4.06
CA TRP A 229 -4.55 -48.68 -4.47
C TRP A 229 -3.86 -50.02 -4.31
N HIS A 230 -4.59 -50.98 -3.77
CA HIS A 230 -4.19 -52.38 -3.68
C HIS A 230 -5.28 -53.24 -4.27
N ASP A 231 -4.90 -54.32 -4.92
CA ASP A 231 -5.83 -55.36 -5.33
C ASP A 231 -6.05 -56.34 -4.17
N HIS A 232 -7.29 -56.80 -4.02
CA HIS A 232 -7.69 -57.70 -2.96
C HIS A 232 -8.80 -58.62 -3.44
N LYS A 233 -8.86 -59.81 -2.83
CA LYS A 233 -9.98 -60.74 -3.03
C LYS A 233 -11.31 -60.03 -2.79
N CYS A 234 -12.19 -60.04 -3.78
CA CYS A 234 -13.51 -59.40 -3.69
C CYS A 234 -14.37 -59.89 -2.51
N SER A 235 -14.05 -61.08 -1.98
CA SER A 235 -14.69 -61.70 -0.81
C SER A 235 -14.16 -61.20 0.55
N SER A 236 -13.03 -60.48 0.57
CA SER A 236 -12.49 -59.81 1.76
C SER A 236 -13.46 -58.77 2.31
N LYS A 237 -13.28 -58.39 3.58
CA LYS A 237 -14.14 -57.42 4.26
C LYS A 237 -13.40 -56.10 4.40
N HIS A 238 -13.93 -55.04 3.79
CA HIS A 238 -13.45 -53.67 3.93
C HIS A 238 -14.63 -52.71 3.99
N LEU A 239 -14.40 -51.50 4.50
CA LEU A 239 -15.39 -50.42 4.43
C LEU A 239 -15.67 -50.06 2.96
N ALA A 240 -16.86 -49.53 2.67
CA ALA A 240 -17.20 -49.02 1.36
C ALA A 240 -16.90 -47.52 1.30
N ILE A 241 -16.17 -47.05 0.28
CA ILE A 241 -16.08 -45.63 -0.02
C ILE A 241 -17.10 -45.33 -1.13
N CYS A 242 -18.17 -44.64 -0.79
CA CYS A 242 -19.28 -44.35 -1.67
C CYS A 242 -19.21 -42.93 -2.24
N GLU A 243 -19.74 -42.75 -3.44
CA GLU A 243 -19.97 -41.46 -4.07
C GLU A 243 -21.45 -41.32 -4.47
N LYS A 244 -22.13 -40.30 -3.95
CA LYS A 244 -23.50 -39.96 -4.39
C LYS A 244 -23.52 -39.52 -5.84
N SER A 245 -24.57 -39.93 -6.55
CA SER A 245 -24.88 -39.38 -7.88
C SER A 245 -25.06 -37.87 -7.79
N ALA A 246 -24.53 -37.13 -8.77
CA ALA A 246 -24.94 -35.74 -8.95
C ALA A 246 -26.45 -35.76 -9.20
N PHE A 247 -27.23 -34.99 -8.44
CA PHE A 247 -28.67 -34.87 -8.69
C PHE A 247 -28.89 -34.59 -10.18
N GLN A 248 -29.73 -35.42 -10.79
CA GLN A 248 -30.19 -35.25 -12.18
C GLN A 248 -31.38 -34.27 -12.20
#